data_AF-A0A7R8RNC3-F1
#
_entry.id   AF-A0A7R8RNC3-F1
#
_cell.length_a   1.000
_cell.length_b   1.000
_cell.length_c   1.000
_cell.angle_alpha   90.00
_cell.angle_beta   90.00
_cell.angle_gamma   90.00
#
_symmetry.space_group_name_H-M   'P 1'
#
loop_
_entity.id
_entity.type
_entity.pdbx_description
1 polymer ?
#
loop_
_entity_poly.entity_id
_entity_poly.type
_entity_poly.pdbx_seq_one_letter_code
_entity_poly.pdbx_strand_id
1 'polypeptide(L)'
;MLSENDVRQLVPAVAAWLERDAHPDTIRHALTNDPPRLLRHPAKLLRHRLTVLLPPPLPGPDELAAPARPRVVVTPLQTCDGCERAFRAPTPGRCRDCRTEHGTAQAAA
;
A
#
# COMPACT_ATOMS: atom_id res chain seq x y z
N MET A 1 -17.71 -24.04 23.17
CA MET A 1 -16.29 -24.42 23.34
C MET A 1 -15.78 -24.97 22.00
N LEU A 2 -14.50 -24.76 21.66
CA LEU A 2 -13.88 -25.38 20.48
C LEU A 2 -13.30 -26.74 20.88
N SER A 3 -13.52 -27.76 20.05
CA SER A 3 -12.82 -29.04 20.20
C SER A 3 -11.44 -29.01 19.53
N GLU A 4 -10.56 -29.93 19.90
CA GLU A 4 -9.26 -30.10 19.23
C GLU A 4 -9.40 -30.40 17.74
N ASN A 5 -10.42 -31.18 17.36
CA ASN A 5 -10.73 -31.43 15.96
C ASN A 5 -11.12 -30.13 15.23
N ASP A 6 -11.93 -29.28 15.85
CA ASP A 6 -12.28 -27.98 15.26
C ASP A 6 -11.02 -27.12 15.05
N VAL A 7 -10.11 -27.10 16.02
CA VAL A 7 -8.84 -26.37 15.89
C VAL A 7 -8.03 -26.91 14.72
N ARG A 8 -7.85 -28.24 14.60
CA ARG A 8 -7.15 -28.86 13.48
C ARG A 8 -7.76 -28.49 12.12
N GLN A 9 -9.09 -28.42 12.04
CA GLN A 9 -9.79 -28.02 10.81
C GLN A 9 -9.60 -26.55 10.46
N LEU A 10 -9.29 -25.68 11.42
CA LEU A 10 -9.04 -24.25 11.19
C LEU A 10 -7.59 -23.93 10.79
N VAL A 11 -6.63 -24.80 11.15
CA VAL A 11 -5.20 -24.60 10.86
C VAL A 11 -4.92 -24.24 9.39
N PRO A 12 -5.46 -24.96 8.38
CA PRO A 12 -5.17 -24.63 6.98
C PRO A 12 -5.68 -23.23 6.59
N ALA A 13 -6.83 -22.82 7.14
CA ALA A 13 -7.40 -21.51 6.88
C ALA A 13 -6.56 -20.39 7.52
N VAL A 14 -5.98 -20.63 8.70
CA VAL A 14 -5.05 -19.68 9.34
C VAL A 14 -3.71 -19.64 8.59
N ALA A 15 -3.20 -20.78 8.12
CA ALA A 15 -1.99 -20.84 7.31
C ALA A 15 -2.12 -19.97 6.04
N ALA A 16 -3.25 -20.01 5.36
CA ALA A 16 -3.52 -19.17 4.19
C ALA A 16 -3.47 -17.66 4.48
N TRP A 17 -3.71 -17.22 5.71
CA TRP A 17 -3.53 -15.81 6.10
C TRP A 17 -2.04 -15.47 6.26
N LEU A 18 -1.29 -16.36 6.91
CA LEU A 18 0.15 -16.17 7.12
C LEU A 18 0.93 -16.21 5.80
N GLU A 19 0.53 -17.08 4.86
CA GLU A 19 1.06 -17.12 3.50
C GLU A 19 0.81 -15.82 2.71
N ARG A 20 -0.13 -14.98 3.16
CA ARG A 20 -0.43 -13.66 2.59
C ARG A 20 0.12 -12.53 3.47
N ASP A 21 1.18 -12.81 4.23
CA ASP A 21 1.86 -11.87 5.13
C ASP A 21 0.92 -11.18 6.14
N ALA A 22 -0.21 -11.82 6.49
CA ALA A 22 -1.13 -11.25 7.46
C ALA A 22 -0.54 -11.31 8.86
N HIS A 23 -0.52 -10.17 9.55
CA HIS A 23 -0.02 -10.10 10.92
C HIS A 23 -0.92 -10.94 11.87
N PRO A 24 -0.36 -11.66 12.86
CA PRO A 24 -1.15 -12.43 13.83
C PRO A 24 -2.24 -11.62 14.53
N ASP A 25 -2.01 -10.33 14.78
CA ASP A 25 -3.05 -9.44 15.35
C ASP A 25 -4.23 -9.21 14.42
N THR A 26 -4.00 -9.16 13.11
CA THR A 26 -5.06 -9.04 12.11
C THR A 26 -5.92 -10.30 12.10
N ILE A 27 -5.29 -11.48 12.19
CA ILE A 27 -6.00 -12.77 12.31
C ILE A 27 -6.82 -12.77 13.61
N ARG A 28 -6.21 -12.44 14.76
CA ARG A 28 -6.90 -12.36 16.05
C ARG A 28 -8.11 -11.42 15.97
N HIS A 29 -7.93 -10.22 15.45
CA HIS A 29 -8.99 -9.24 15.28
C HIS A 29 -10.11 -9.77 14.37
N ALA A 30 -9.79 -10.38 13.23
CA ALA A 30 -10.77 -10.96 12.34
C ALA A 30 -11.61 -12.06 13.02
N LEU A 31 -10.99 -12.85 13.91
CA LEU A 31 -11.68 -13.90 14.66
C LEU A 31 -12.54 -13.37 15.80
N THR A 32 -12.10 -12.33 16.52
CA THR A 32 -12.72 -11.89 17.77
C THR A 32 -13.59 -10.64 17.66
N ASN A 33 -13.47 -9.86 16.58
CA ASN A 33 -14.23 -8.60 16.44
C ASN A 33 -15.72 -8.86 16.25
N ASP A 34 -16.57 -8.02 16.86
CA ASP A 34 -18.04 -8.07 16.79
C ASP A 34 -18.64 -9.50 16.82
N PRO A 35 -18.46 -10.29 17.90
CA PRO A 35 -19.02 -11.61 17.96
C PRO A 35 -20.55 -11.54 18.10
N PRO A 36 -21.31 -12.46 17.49
CA PRO A 36 -22.75 -12.49 17.65
C PRO A 36 -23.11 -12.71 19.13
N ARG A 37 -24.17 -12.03 19.59
CA ARG A 37 -24.64 -12.10 20.99
C ARG A 37 -24.90 -13.53 21.48
N LEU A 38 -25.24 -14.45 20.58
CA LEU A 38 -25.39 -15.86 20.87
C LEU A 38 -24.55 -16.71 19.92
N LEU A 39 -23.47 -17.30 20.45
CA LEU A 39 -22.53 -18.14 19.73
C LEU A 39 -22.94 -19.62 19.81
N ARG A 40 -23.80 -20.07 18.89
CA ARG A 40 -24.23 -21.49 18.82
C ARG A 40 -23.17 -22.41 18.20
N HIS A 41 -22.41 -21.90 17.22
CA HIS A 41 -21.43 -22.70 16.46
C HIS A 41 -20.12 -21.93 16.29
N PRO A 42 -19.26 -21.88 17.32
CA PRO A 42 -18.03 -21.09 17.27
C PRO A 42 -17.09 -21.54 16.16
N ALA A 43 -16.85 -22.85 15.99
CA ALA A 43 -15.98 -23.37 14.93
C ALA A 43 -16.43 -22.97 13.52
N LYS A 44 -17.75 -23.02 13.26
CA LYS A 44 -18.34 -22.64 11.97
C LYS A 44 -18.20 -21.13 11.71
N LEU A 45 -18.37 -20.31 12.75
CA LEU A 45 -18.14 -18.87 12.66
C LEU A 45 -16.68 -18.55 12.34
N LEU A 46 -15.72 -19.15 13.06
CA LEU A 46 -14.30 -18.90 12.83
C LEU A 46 -13.90 -19.31 11.41
N ARG A 47 -14.34 -20.48 10.95
CA ARG A 47 -14.10 -20.94 9.57
C ARG A 47 -14.67 -19.97 8.54
N HIS A 48 -15.89 -19.50 8.76
CA HIS A 48 -16.54 -18.52 7.88
C HIS A 48 -15.73 -17.22 7.81
N ARG A 49 -15.31 -16.68 8.97
CA ARG A 49 -14.52 -15.44 9.04
C ARG A 49 -13.16 -15.59 8.38
N LEU A 50 -12.44 -16.68 8.62
CA LEU A 50 -11.16 -16.94 7.96
C LEU A 50 -11.28 -17.08 6.45
N THR A 51 -12.44 -17.48 5.95
CA THR A 51 -12.67 -17.63 4.50
C THR A 51 -13.11 -16.31 3.87
N VAL A 52 -14.06 -15.60 4.49
CA VAL A 52 -14.66 -14.37 3.92
C VAL A 52 -13.74 -13.15 4.08
N LEU A 53 -13.00 -13.08 5.18
CA LEU A 53 -12.09 -11.96 5.45
C LEU A 53 -10.66 -12.23 5.01
N LEU A 54 -10.44 -13.32 4.26
CA LEU A 54 -9.12 -13.70 3.77
C LEU A 54 -8.53 -12.55 2.95
N PRO A 55 -7.39 -11.95 3.34
CA PRO A 55 -6.77 -10.84 2.63
C PRO A 55 -6.52 -11.24 1.17
N PRO A 56 -6.67 -10.36 0.16
CA PRO A 56 -6.32 -10.71 -1.21
C PRO A 56 -4.86 -11.17 -1.29
N PRO A 57 -4.52 -12.09 -2.22
CA PRO A 57 -3.14 -12.51 -2.40
C PRO A 57 -2.26 -11.29 -2.71
N LEU A 58 -1.04 -11.28 -2.18
CA LEU A 58 -0.08 -10.25 -2.56
C LEU A 58 0.21 -10.38 -4.07
N PRO A 59 0.35 -9.24 -4.77
CA PRO A 59 0.70 -9.28 -6.18
C PRO A 59 2.03 -10.00 -6.36
N GLY A 60 2.06 -10.94 -7.29
CA GLY A 60 3.27 -11.70 -7.60
C GLY A 60 4.36 -10.80 -8.18
N PRO A 61 5.64 -11.23 -8.15
CA PRO A 61 6.73 -10.48 -8.76
C PRO A 61 6.48 -10.17 -10.24
N ASP A 62 5.79 -11.06 -10.97
CA ASP A 62 5.40 -10.85 -12.37
C ASP A 62 4.32 -9.76 -12.54
N GLU A 63 3.40 -9.61 -11.58
CA GLU A 63 2.40 -8.52 -11.58
C GLU A 63 3.04 -7.17 -11.23
N LEU A 64 4.08 -7.15 -10.40
CA LEU A 64 4.89 -5.94 -10.19
C LEU A 64 5.75 -5.58 -11.43
N ALA A 65 6.11 -6.57 -12.25
CA ALA A 65 6.87 -6.36 -13.48
C ALA A 65 5.98 -5.84 -14.64
N ALA A 66 4.66 -6.01 -14.55
CA ALA A 66 3.73 -5.51 -15.56
C ALA A 66 3.76 -3.97 -15.62
N PRO A 67 4.07 -3.35 -16.77
CA PRO A 67 4.08 -1.90 -16.92
C PRO A 67 2.64 -1.38 -17.09
N ALA A 68 1.82 -1.48 -16.05
CA ALA A 68 0.39 -1.10 -16.10
C ALA A 68 0.02 0.07 -15.16
N ARG A 69 1.01 0.77 -14.62
CA ARG A 69 0.79 2.11 -14.05
C ARG A 69 1.59 3.09 -14.89
N PRO A 70 1.01 4.19 -15.40
CA PRO A 70 1.82 5.27 -15.93
C PRO A 70 2.79 5.62 -14.80
N ARG A 71 4.08 5.38 -15.02
CA ARG A 71 5.13 5.74 -14.06
C ARG A 71 4.81 7.17 -13.66
N VAL A 72 4.56 7.40 -12.37
CA VAL A 72 4.38 8.76 -11.86
C VAL A 72 5.57 9.53 -12.41
N VAL A 73 5.32 10.47 -13.32
CA VAL A 73 6.39 11.23 -13.96
C VAL A 73 6.90 12.15 -12.86
N VAL A 74 7.89 11.67 -12.11
CA VAL A 74 8.52 12.45 -11.04
C VAL A 74 9.29 13.55 -11.72
N THR A 75 8.84 14.79 -11.55
CA THR A 75 9.59 15.96 -12.04
C THR A 75 10.98 15.96 -11.39
N PRO A 76 12.07 15.87 -12.18
CA PRO A 76 13.41 15.71 -11.65
C PRO A 76 13.82 16.93 -10.83
N LEU A 77 14.59 16.68 -9.77
CA LEU A 77 15.23 17.71 -8.97
C LEU A 77 16.52 18.14 -9.66
N GLN A 78 16.72 19.44 -9.81
CA GLN A 78 17.84 20.03 -10.53
C GLN A 78 18.35 21.26 -9.75
N THR A 79 19.63 21.61 -9.91
CA THR A 79 20.23 22.79 -9.29
C THR A 79 20.24 23.94 -10.29
N CYS A 80 19.93 25.15 -9.83
CA CYS A 80 19.90 26.34 -10.68
C CYS A 80 21.32 26.91 -10.88
N ASP A 81 21.76 27.05 -12.14
CA ASP A 81 23.08 27.63 -12.49
C ASP A 81 23.26 29.12 -12.13
N GLY A 82 22.21 29.81 -11.68
CA GLY A 82 22.26 31.23 -11.33
C GLY A 82 22.31 31.52 -9.83
N CYS A 83 21.81 30.61 -9.00
CA CYS A 83 21.67 30.85 -7.56
C CYS A 83 21.86 29.58 -6.71
N GLU A 84 22.31 28.47 -7.31
CA GLU A 84 22.56 27.17 -6.66
C GLU A 84 21.34 26.58 -5.92
N ARG A 85 20.14 27.10 -6.17
CA ARG A 85 18.92 26.64 -5.53
C ARG A 85 18.42 25.36 -6.18
N ALA A 86 18.16 24.34 -5.37
CA ALA A 86 17.50 23.12 -5.83
C ALA A 86 16.02 23.38 -6.16
N PHE A 87 15.57 22.95 -7.33
CA PHE A 87 14.19 23.12 -7.81
C PHE A 87 13.75 21.92 -8.66
N ARG A 88 12.44 21.74 -8.84
CA ARG A 88 11.89 20.68 -9.69
C ARG A 88 11.42 21.26 -11.01
N ALA A 89 11.91 20.75 -12.13
CA ALA A 89 11.46 21.12 -13.47
C ALA A 89 11.60 19.95 -14.47
N PRO A 90 10.75 19.88 -15.50
CA PRO A 90 10.81 18.80 -16.51
C PRO A 90 12.04 18.89 -17.42
N THR A 91 12.58 20.10 -17.62
CA THR A 91 13.77 20.36 -18.44
C THR A 91 14.83 21.08 -17.60
N PRO A 92 16.13 20.91 -17.91
CA PRO A 92 17.19 21.72 -17.32
C PRO A 92 16.99 23.21 -17.55
N GLY A 93 17.38 24.02 -16.57
CA GLY A 93 17.29 25.47 -16.69
C GLY A 93 17.43 26.22 -15.37
N ARG A 94 16.99 27.47 -15.38
CA ARG A 94 17.02 28.35 -14.21
C ARG A 94 15.74 28.22 -13.37
N CYS A 95 15.86 28.45 -12.07
CA CYS A 95 14.72 28.48 -11.17
C CYS A 95 13.73 29.59 -11.55
N ARG A 96 12.51 29.54 -10.98
CA ARG A 96 11.46 30.55 -11.24
C ARG A 96 11.98 31.97 -11.04
N ASP A 97 12.68 32.21 -9.94
CA ASP A 97 13.14 33.53 -9.52
C ASP A 97 14.15 34.10 -10.53
N CYS A 98 15.18 33.33 -10.90
CA CYS A 98 16.15 33.73 -11.91
C CYS A 98 15.53 33.88 -13.32
N ARG A 99 14.47 33.14 -13.67
CA ARG A 99 13.75 33.35 -14.93
C ARG A 99 12.96 34.66 -14.92
N THR A 100 12.32 35.01 -13.79
CA THR A 100 11.60 36.28 -13.65
C THR A 100 12.54 37.49 -13.68
N GLU A 101 13.70 37.41 -13.03
CA GLU A 101 14.72 38.48 -13.01
C GLU A 101 15.27 38.78 -14.42
N HIS A 102 15.52 37.73 -15.21
CA HIS A 102 15.98 37.87 -16.60
C HIS A 102 14.87 38.35 -17.54
N GLY A 103 13.62 37.92 -17.33
CA GLY A 103 12.47 38.35 -18.12
C GLY A 103 12.12 39.83 -17.91
N THR A 104 12.25 40.35 -16.68
CA THR A 104 12.08 41.78 -16.40
C THR A 104 13.19 42.64 -17.00
N ALA A 105 14.40 42.10 -17.17
CA ALA A 105 15.49 42.80 -17.84
C ALA A 105 15.30 42.89 -19.38
N GLN A 106 14.63 41.91 -20.00
CA GLN A 106 14.36 41.90 -21.45
C GLN A 106 13.11 42.70 -21.86
N ALA A 107 12.13 42.90 -20.98
CA ALA A 107 10.91 43.67 -21.28
C ALA A 107 11.07 45.20 -21.14
N ALA A 108 12.24 45.67 -20.69
CA ALA A 108 12.56 47.09 -20.48
C ALA A 108 13.46 47.69 -21.58
N ALA A 109 13.59 47.00 -22.73
CA ALA A 109 14.30 47.45 -23.93
C ALA A 109 13.34 47.55 -25.11
#